data_AF-A0AB38S8X0-F1
#
_entry.id   AF-A0AB38S8X0-F1
#
_cell.length_a   1.000
_cell.length_b   1.000
_cell.length_c   1.000
_cell.angle_alpha   90.00
_cell.angle_beta   90.00
_cell.angle_gamma   90.00
#
_symmetry.space_group_name_H-M   'P 1'
#
loop_
_entity.id
_entity.type
_entity.pdbx_description
1 polymer ?
#
loop_
_entity_poly.entity_id
_entity_poly.type
_entity_poly.pdbx_seq_one_letter_code
_entity_poly.pdbx_strand_id
1 'polypeptide(L)'
;MIEKALEAGGRRVDSKYTVNQLATTRRGRDAVGYKMHGDIEHPTEAILSKDDYERYSLTHGPFITALSGDLVEKTFLFLGFSFTDPNLDFVLSRIRARFEKHQRQHFCVMKRRTRGRGESKTEFEYAETKQKLVTQDLMRFNIKTIFIDDYGDVTRLLADMDRRFRRRTVFISGSASDYGAWGQGATEEFMSKLAAELINRNLRITSGFGLGIGSAVVKGAVQQIYSTSHRSIDEQLVLRPFPIGISDETVRAQTYKCYRDELVAQAGIAIFVMGNKSVDGKIVSADGVRLEFEAAKAHGLHLIPIGSSAWVAEDLWEEVTEKIGSYFPKDTSKISTLMRPLGKAVKNPNDLIAPILKLIEYLTKG
;
A
#
# COMPACT_ATOMS: atom_id res chain seq x y z
N MET A 1 -6.31 19.50 -8.36
CA MET A 1 -5.04 18.72 -8.33
C MET A 1 -5.25 17.33 -7.72
N ILE A 2 -5.74 17.22 -6.48
CA ILE A 2 -5.98 15.92 -5.81
C ILE A 2 -6.97 15.04 -6.60
N GLU A 3 -8.08 15.61 -7.06
CA GLU A 3 -9.11 14.89 -7.84
C GLU A 3 -8.51 14.26 -9.10
N LYS A 4 -7.81 15.07 -9.90
CA LYS A 4 -7.13 14.62 -11.12
C LYS A 4 -6.09 13.53 -10.86
N ALA A 5 -5.35 13.62 -9.74
CA ALA A 5 -4.37 12.60 -9.37
C ALA A 5 -5.04 11.27 -8.99
N LEU A 6 -6.16 11.32 -8.27
CA LEU A 6 -6.96 10.14 -7.94
C LEU A 6 -7.60 9.52 -9.20
N GLU A 7 -8.15 10.33 -10.10
CA GLU A 7 -8.73 9.89 -11.36
C GLU A 7 -7.68 9.26 -12.29
N ALA A 8 -6.48 9.85 -12.38
CA ALA A 8 -5.36 9.26 -13.11
C ALA A 8 -4.94 7.90 -12.51
N GLY A 9 -5.15 7.70 -11.20
CA GLY A 9 -5.00 6.41 -10.52
C GLY A 9 -6.21 5.48 -10.65
N GLY A 10 -7.15 5.77 -11.55
CA GLY A 10 -8.34 4.95 -11.81
C GLY A 10 -9.44 5.05 -10.75
N ARG A 11 -9.39 6.06 -9.85
CA ARG A 11 -10.37 6.24 -8.77
C ARG A 11 -11.50 7.17 -9.17
N ARG A 12 -12.72 6.84 -8.77
CA ARG A 12 -13.90 7.71 -8.90
C ARG A 12 -14.01 8.64 -7.71
N VAL A 13 -13.82 9.94 -7.92
CA VAL A 13 -13.85 10.96 -6.86
C VAL A 13 -15.23 11.61 -6.78
N ASP A 14 -15.77 11.75 -5.57
CA ASP A 14 -16.97 12.53 -5.26
C ASP A 14 -16.55 13.88 -4.69
N SER A 15 -16.44 14.88 -5.57
CA SER A 15 -16.02 16.24 -5.22
C SER A 15 -17.17 17.03 -4.62
N LYS A 16 -16.90 17.66 -3.47
CA LYS A 16 -17.87 18.42 -2.68
C LYS A 16 -17.29 19.80 -2.34
N TYR A 17 -17.68 20.79 -3.11
CA TYR A 17 -17.31 22.20 -2.97
C TYR A 17 -18.52 23.11 -2.69
N THR A 18 -19.76 22.62 -2.83
CA THR A 18 -20.98 23.31 -2.40
C THR A 18 -21.73 22.52 -1.32
N VAL A 19 -22.55 23.21 -0.52
CA VAL A 19 -23.33 22.57 0.55
C VAL A 19 -24.31 21.53 0.01
N ASN A 20 -24.96 21.79 -1.12
CA ASN A 20 -25.91 20.87 -1.72
C ASN A 20 -25.28 19.55 -2.15
N GLN A 21 -24.00 19.56 -2.54
CA GLN A 21 -23.27 18.35 -2.90
C GLN A 21 -23.05 17.41 -1.71
N LEU A 22 -23.06 17.91 -0.46
CA LEU A 22 -23.00 17.06 0.74
C LEU A 22 -24.22 16.14 0.87
N ALA A 23 -25.38 16.56 0.37
CA ALA A 23 -26.60 15.76 0.41
C ALA A 23 -26.63 14.63 -0.64
N THR A 24 -25.69 14.64 -1.59
CA THR A 24 -25.64 13.67 -2.68
C THR A 24 -24.45 12.72 -2.52
N THR A 25 -24.57 11.51 -3.05
CA THR A 25 -23.47 10.53 -3.07
C THR A 25 -23.27 10.04 -4.50
N ARG A 26 -22.06 10.24 -5.03
CA ARG A 26 -21.70 9.69 -6.33
C ARG A 26 -21.64 8.16 -6.24
N ARG A 27 -22.47 7.48 -7.04
CA ARG A 27 -22.54 6.01 -7.05
C ARG A 27 -21.18 5.40 -7.36
N GLY A 28 -20.74 4.47 -6.52
CA GLY A 28 -19.47 3.76 -6.69
C GLY A 28 -18.21 4.60 -6.44
N ARG A 29 -18.31 5.76 -5.80
CA ARG A 29 -17.13 6.56 -5.44
C ARG A 29 -16.08 5.75 -4.66
N ASP A 30 -14.82 5.94 -5.01
CA ASP A 30 -13.66 5.39 -4.29
C ASP A 30 -13.16 6.38 -3.22
N ALA A 31 -13.35 7.68 -3.45
CA ALA A 31 -12.89 8.74 -2.57
C ALA A 31 -13.87 9.93 -2.57
N VAL A 32 -13.88 10.70 -1.48
CA VAL A 32 -14.63 11.96 -1.37
C VAL A 32 -13.63 13.10 -1.25
N GLY A 33 -13.77 14.13 -2.07
CA GLY A 33 -12.94 15.33 -2.04
C GLY A 33 -13.71 16.51 -1.47
N TYR A 34 -13.49 16.84 -0.19
CA TYR A 34 -14.08 18.05 0.41
C TYR A 34 -13.21 19.27 0.09
N LYS A 35 -13.82 20.28 -0.53
CA LYS A 35 -13.17 21.54 -0.93
C LYS A 35 -13.88 22.69 -0.22
N MET A 36 -13.50 22.87 1.04
CA MET A 36 -14.17 23.80 1.97
C MET A 36 -14.13 25.26 1.50
N HIS A 37 -13.15 25.64 0.69
CA HIS A 37 -13.02 27.01 0.18
C HIS A 37 -13.48 27.19 -1.27
N GLY A 38 -14.26 26.24 -1.78
CA GLY A 38 -14.85 26.29 -3.12
C GLY A 38 -14.00 25.61 -4.20
N ASP A 39 -14.35 25.90 -5.45
CA ASP A 39 -13.75 25.32 -6.64
C ASP A 39 -13.21 26.42 -7.57
N ILE A 40 -12.13 26.12 -8.29
CA ILE A 40 -11.54 27.05 -9.27
C ILE A 40 -12.48 27.29 -10.46
N GLU A 41 -13.35 26.33 -10.78
CA GLU A 41 -14.36 26.47 -11.82
C GLU A 41 -15.54 27.38 -11.38
N HIS A 42 -15.63 27.68 -10.07
CA HIS A 42 -16.68 28.51 -9.46
C HIS A 42 -16.08 29.65 -8.61
N PRO A 43 -15.34 30.59 -9.21
CA PRO A 43 -14.59 31.61 -8.48
C PRO A 43 -15.48 32.56 -7.66
N THR A 44 -16.73 32.77 -8.06
CA THR A 44 -17.69 33.62 -7.34
C THR A 44 -18.17 33.03 -6.02
N GLU A 45 -17.97 31.72 -5.81
CA GLU A 45 -18.35 31.00 -4.60
C GLU A 45 -17.12 30.67 -3.72
N ALA A 46 -15.93 31.15 -4.10
CA ALA A 46 -14.70 30.87 -3.37
C ALA A 46 -14.64 31.63 -2.04
N ILE A 47 -14.15 30.96 -0.98
CA ILE A 47 -13.99 31.53 0.36
C ILE A 47 -12.58 32.09 0.49
N LEU A 48 -12.46 33.41 0.48
CA LEU A 48 -11.15 34.08 0.43
C LEU A 48 -11.06 35.28 1.38
N SER A 49 -12.14 36.06 1.48
CA SER A 49 -12.15 37.28 2.30
C SER A 49 -12.41 36.97 3.77
N LYS A 50 -12.03 37.90 4.64
CA LYS A 50 -12.30 37.78 6.09
C LYS A 50 -13.80 37.65 6.37
N ASP A 51 -14.64 38.40 5.65
CA ASP A 51 -16.09 38.34 5.75
C ASP A 51 -16.62 36.94 5.39
N ASP A 52 -16.02 36.28 4.39
CA ASP A 52 -16.39 34.90 4.03
C ASP A 52 -16.09 33.92 5.16
N TYR A 53 -14.92 34.04 5.80
CA TYR A 53 -14.55 33.20 6.97
C TYR A 53 -15.49 33.46 8.16
N GLU A 54 -15.82 34.72 8.46
CA GLU A 54 -16.73 35.07 9.56
C GLU A 54 -18.14 34.51 9.33
N ARG A 55 -18.61 34.52 8.07
CA ARG A 55 -19.91 33.98 7.67
C ARG A 55 -19.86 32.48 7.35
N TYR A 56 -18.70 31.83 7.35
CA TYR A 56 -18.52 30.44 6.93
C TYR A 56 -19.32 29.48 7.79
N SER A 57 -19.37 29.70 9.10
CA SER A 57 -20.15 28.87 10.02
C SER A 57 -21.66 28.89 9.74
N LEU A 58 -22.18 30.01 9.22
CA LEU A 58 -23.58 30.19 8.85
C LEU A 58 -23.87 29.62 7.45
N THR A 59 -23.00 29.90 6.49
CA THR A 59 -23.21 29.53 5.08
C THR A 59 -22.80 28.09 4.76
N HIS A 60 -21.78 27.57 5.45
CA HIS A 60 -21.14 26.28 5.19
C HIS A 60 -21.07 25.39 6.45
N GLY A 61 -21.91 25.65 7.47
CA GLY A 61 -22.00 24.85 8.70
C GLY A 61 -22.07 23.32 8.50
N PRO A 62 -22.72 22.79 7.45
CA PRO A 62 -22.67 21.36 7.14
C PRO A 62 -21.25 20.81 6.86
N PHE A 63 -20.36 21.57 6.21
CA PHE A 63 -18.96 21.15 6.01
C PHE A 63 -18.20 21.07 7.34
N ILE A 64 -18.40 22.05 8.22
CA ILE A 64 -17.81 22.05 9.57
C ILE A 64 -18.26 20.79 10.32
N THR A 65 -19.54 20.46 10.22
CA THR A 65 -20.13 19.29 10.88
C THR A 65 -19.56 17.99 10.32
N ALA A 66 -19.44 17.87 9.00
CA ALA A 66 -18.84 16.72 8.34
C ALA A 66 -17.36 16.53 8.74
N LEU A 67 -16.56 17.61 8.69
CA LEU A 67 -15.15 17.56 9.09
C LEU A 67 -15.00 17.21 10.58
N SER A 68 -15.87 17.74 11.44
CA SER A 68 -15.87 17.40 12.87
C SER A 68 -16.13 15.91 13.10
N GLY A 69 -17.09 15.33 12.37
CA GLY A 69 -17.36 13.88 12.41
C GLY A 69 -16.16 13.07 11.93
N ASP A 70 -15.57 13.45 10.79
CA ASP A 70 -14.42 12.76 10.24
C ASP A 70 -13.20 12.81 11.17
N LEU A 71 -12.91 13.94 11.83
CA LEU A 71 -11.80 14.04 12.79
C LEU A 71 -12.00 13.16 14.04
N VAL A 72 -13.26 12.89 14.42
CA VAL A 72 -13.55 11.95 15.52
C VAL A 72 -13.34 10.50 15.07
N GLU A 73 -13.80 10.16 13.86
CA GLU A 73 -13.81 8.78 13.36
C GLU A 73 -12.46 8.33 12.76
N LYS A 74 -11.76 9.22 12.04
CA LYS A 74 -10.63 8.91 11.17
C LYS A 74 -9.35 9.59 11.62
N THR A 75 -8.20 8.98 11.30
CA THR A 75 -6.90 9.58 11.57
C THR A 75 -6.46 10.47 10.41
N PHE A 76 -6.22 11.76 10.69
CA PHE A 76 -5.80 12.74 9.71
C PHE A 76 -4.28 12.88 9.62
N LEU A 77 -3.80 13.11 8.40
CA LEU A 77 -2.45 13.56 8.08
C LEU A 77 -2.53 14.93 7.39
N PHE A 78 -2.12 15.98 8.09
CA PHE A 78 -2.10 17.35 7.58
C PHE A 78 -0.79 17.62 6.83
N LEU A 79 -0.88 17.99 5.55
CA LEU A 79 0.24 18.32 4.66
C LEU A 79 0.02 19.70 4.02
N GLY A 80 1.10 20.47 3.85
CA GLY A 80 1.04 21.78 3.18
C GLY A 80 0.20 22.82 3.93
N PHE A 81 0.06 22.66 5.24
CA PHE A 81 -0.89 23.41 6.04
C PHE A 81 -0.25 24.58 6.79
N SER A 82 -0.93 25.72 6.79
CA SER A 82 -0.69 26.82 7.72
C SER A 82 -1.77 26.82 8.80
N PHE A 83 -1.38 26.66 10.06
CA PHE A 83 -2.27 26.66 11.25
C PHE A 83 -2.93 28.01 11.55
N THR A 84 -3.07 28.86 10.54
CA THR A 84 -3.76 30.13 10.56
C THR A 84 -5.11 30.08 9.86
N ASP A 85 -5.55 28.90 9.37
CA ASP A 85 -6.88 28.74 8.79
C ASP A 85 -7.97 28.87 9.89
N PRO A 86 -8.81 29.92 9.85
CA PRO A 86 -9.85 30.14 10.87
C PRO A 86 -10.89 29.02 10.92
N ASN A 87 -11.19 28.36 9.81
CA ASN A 87 -12.21 27.31 9.75
C ASN A 87 -11.73 26.05 10.48
N LEU A 88 -10.45 25.69 10.30
CA LEU A 88 -9.90 24.52 11.00
C LEU A 88 -9.74 24.81 12.49
N ASP A 89 -9.27 26.00 12.88
CA ASP A 89 -9.16 26.38 14.30
C ASP A 89 -10.53 26.32 15.01
N PHE A 90 -11.57 26.80 14.32
CA PHE A 90 -12.94 26.68 14.79
C PHE A 90 -13.40 25.22 14.99
N VAL A 91 -13.07 24.33 14.05
CA VAL A 91 -13.41 22.89 14.16
C VAL A 91 -12.64 22.22 15.30
N LEU A 92 -11.33 22.45 15.38
CA LEU A 92 -10.46 21.85 16.38
C LEU A 92 -10.81 22.31 17.80
N SER A 93 -11.11 23.59 17.98
CA SER A 93 -11.58 24.14 19.26
C SER A 93 -12.89 23.50 19.72
N ARG A 94 -13.83 23.25 18.80
CA ARG A 94 -15.11 22.60 19.10
C ARG A 94 -14.95 21.12 19.48
N ILE A 95 -14.10 20.38 18.79
CA ILE A 95 -13.79 18.98 19.14
C ILE A 95 -13.16 18.92 20.52
N ARG A 96 -12.18 19.79 20.78
CA ARG A 96 -11.47 19.84 22.06
C ARG A 96 -12.39 20.15 23.23
N ALA A 97 -13.31 21.10 23.07
CA ALA A 97 -14.27 21.44 24.10
C ALA A 97 -15.20 20.27 24.49
N ARG A 98 -15.38 19.29 23.61
CA ARG A 98 -16.25 18.13 23.84
C ARG A 98 -15.51 16.87 24.29
N PHE A 99 -14.26 16.70 23.87
CA PHE A 99 -13.47 15.49 24.11
C PHE A 99 -12.15 15.87 24.77
N GLU A 100 -12.06 15.92 26.10
CA GLU A 100 -10.83 16.39 26.76
C GLU A 100 -9.72 15.33 26.86
N LYS A 101 -10.06 14.06 27.15
CA LYS A 101 -9.06 13.03 27.53
C LYS A 101 -8.89 11.87 26.55
N HIS A 102 -9.75 11.76 25.53
CA HIS A 102 -9.78 10.60 24.62
C HIS A 102 -9.89 11.00 23.14
N GLN A 103 -9.26 12.10 22.75
CA GLN A 103 -9.19 12.50 21.35
C GLN A 103 -8.37 11.49 20.55
N ARG A 104 -8.79 11.21 19.32
CA ARG A 104 -7.97 10.45 18.37
C ARG A 104 -6.69 11.24 18.06
N GLN A 105 -5.56 10.54 17.96
CA GLN A 105 -4.31 11.18 17.55
C GLN A 105 -4.29 11.40 16.04
N HIS A 106 -3.87 12.61 15.65
CA HIS A 106 -3.65 13.00 14.26
C HIS A 106 -2.18 13.41 14.05
N PHE A 107 -1.79 13.64 12.80
CA PHE A 107 -0.41 13.98 12.46
C PHE A 107 -0.36 15.20 11.55
N CYS A 108 0.60 16.10 11.77
CA CYS A 108 0.92 17.15 10.83
C CYS A 108 2.39 17.10 10.45
N VAL A 109 2.70 17.27 9.17
CA VAL A 109 4.08 17.38 8.69
C VAL A 109 4.44 18.85 8.48
N MET A 110 5.48 19.32 9.17
CA MET A 110 5.97 20.70 9.08
C MET A 110 7.46 20.76 8.79
N LYS A 111 7.89 21.69 7.93
CA LYS A 111 9.33 21.94 7.72
C LYS A 111 9.92 22.60 8.96
N ARG A 112 11.04 22.08 9.46
CA ARG A 112 11.79 22.67 10.57
C ARG A 112 12.27 24.05 10.17
N ARG A 113 12.10 25.03 11.07
CA ARG A 113 12.60 26.37 10.82
C ARG A 113 14.12 26.34 10.73
N THR A 114 14.66 26.73 9.57
CA THR A 114 16.09 26.89 9.30
C THR A 114 16.39 28.35 9.05
N ARG A 115 17.56 28.86 9.45
CA ARG A 115 17.89 30.27 9.30
C ARG A 115 18.00 30.66 7.82
N GLY A 116 17.29 31.71 7.42
CA GLY A 116 17.32 32.23 6.05
C GLY A 116 18.62 32.98 5.73
N ARG A 117 18.94 33.10 4.43
CA ARG A 117 20.07 33.92 3.98
C ARG A 117 19.77 35.40 4.28
N GLY A 118 20.63 36.05 5.05
CA GLY A 118 20.45 37.46 5.45
C GLY A 118 19.52 37.67 6.64
N GLU A 119 18.94 36.62 7.22
CA GLU A 119 18.10 36.73 8.40
C GLU A 119 18.93 37.01 9.66
N SER A 120 18.53 38.01 10.45
CA SER A 120 19.16 38.31 11.73
C SER A 120 18.95 37.15 12.72
N LYS A 121 19.83 37.07 13.73
CA LYS A 121 19.69 36.04 14.77
C LYS A 121 18.36 36.18 15.53
N THR A 122 17.94 37.41 15.80
CA THR A 122 16.70 37.74 16.51
C THR A 122 15.44 37.35 15.73
N GLU A 123 15.42 37.58 14.41
CA GLU A 123 14.28 37.16 13.56
C GLU A 123 14.16 35.63 13.52
N PHE A 124 15.29 34.93 13.41
CA PHE A 124 15.31 33.48 13.43
C PHE A 124 14.82 32.91 14.77
N GLU A 125 15.31 33.45 15.89
CA GLU A 125 14.88 33.04 17.24
C GLU A 125 13.38 33.31 17.48
N TYR A 126 12.87 34.45 16.97
CA TYR A 126 11.43 34.75 17.00
C TYR A 126 10.62 33.74 16.20
N ALA A 127 11.04 33.43 14.96
CA ALA A 127 10.35 32.47 14.11
C ALA A 127 10.40 31.03 14.67
N GLU A 128 11.52 30.63 15.26
CA GLU A 128 11.67 29.33 15.94
C GLU A 128 10.75 29.25 17.16
N THR A 129 10.70 30.30 17.97
CA THR A 129 9.78 30.40 19.12
C THR A 129 8.33 30.31 18.66
N LYS A 130 7.96 31.03 17.59
CA LYS A 130 6.63 30.96 16.98
C LYS A 130 6.29 29.54 16.52
N GLN A 131 7.21 28.83 15.85
CA GLN A 131 6.99 27.43 15.45
C GLN A 131 6.81 26.50 16.65
N LYS A 132 7.57 26.70 17.73
CA LYS A 132 7.41 25.94 18.99
C LYS A 132 6.03 26.16 19.61
N LEU A 133 5.55 27.40 19.68
CA LEU A 133 4.22 27.73 20.20
C LEU A 133 3.11 27.10 19.35
N VAL A 134 3.19 27.23 18.02
CA VAL A 134 2.23 26.56 17.12
C VAL A 134 2.23 25.05 17.34
N THR A 135 3.40 24.44 17.49
CA THR A 135 3.50 22.99 17.73
C THR A 135 2.89 22.58 19.07
N GLN A 136 3.06 23.40 20.11
CA GLN A 136 2.42 23.19 21.41
C GLN A 136 0.90 23.31 21.33
N ASP A 137 0.40 24.29 20.57
CA ASP A 137 -1.04 24.43 20.35
C ASP A 137 -1.62 23.20 19.66
N LEU A 138 -0.89 22.59 18.73
CA LEU A 138 -1.33 21.36 18.07
C LEU A 138 -1.40 20.14 18.99
N MET A 139 -0.50 20.03 19.95
CA MET A 139 -0.59 18.98 20.94
C MET A 139 -1.88 19.11 21.78
N ARG A 140 -2.41 20.32 21.97
CA ARG A 140 -3.70 20.53 22.68
C ARG A 140 -4.89 19.92 21.94
N PHE A 141 -4.76 19.70 20.64
CA PHE A 141 -5.73 19.03 19.76
C PHE A 141 -5.36 17.57 19.44
N ASN A 142 -4.40 17.01 20.17
CA ASN A 142 -3.81 15.69 19.92
C ASN A 142 -3.28 15.52 18.48
N ILE A 143 -2.82 16.62 17.87
CA ILE A 143 -2.15 16.61 16.58
C ILE A 143 -0.64 16.58 16.82
N LYS A 144 -0.01 15.44 16.54
CA LYS A 144 1.43 15.27 16.66
C LYS A 144 2.12 15.89 15.44
N THR A 145 3.04 16.82 15.69
CA THR A 145 3.85 17.41 14.62
C THR A 145 5.07 16.54 14.32
N ILE A 146 5.27 16.23 13.04
CA ILE A 146 6.42 15.53 12.48
C ILE A 146 7.23 16.56 11.72
N PHE A 147 8.47 16.78 12.15
CA PHE A 147 9.36 17.72 11.47
C PHE A 147 10.12 17.06 10.33
N ILE A 148 10.18 17.77 9.21
CA ILE A 148 11.03 17.45 8.05
C ILE A 148 12.07 18.55 7.85
N ASP A 149 13.19 18.22 7.23
CA ASP A 149 14.24 19.20 6.96
C ASP A 149 14.05 19.82 5.56
N ASP A 150 13.52 19.05 4.60
CA ASP A 150 13.14 19.54 3.29
C ASP A 150 11.77 19.02 2.81
N TYR A 151 11.10 19.75 1.91
CA TYR A 151 9.80 19.32 1.36
C TYR A 151 9.88 18.02 0.57
N GLY A 152 11.05 17.67 0.00
CA GLY A 152 11.26 16.36 -0.62
C GLY A 152 11.09 15.19 0.36
N ASP A 153 11.24 15.42 1.67
CA ASP A 153 11.01 14.39 2.69
C ASP A 153 9.53 14.02 2.82
N VAL A 154 8.60 14.90 2.42
CA VAL A 154 7.16 14.55 2.36
C VAL A 154 6.95 13.40 1.37
N THR A 155 7.54 13.50 0.18
CA THR A 155 7.44 12.45 -0.84
C THR A 155 8.07 11.16 -0.35
N ARG A 156 9.23 11.22 0.31
CA ARG A 156 9.90 10.05 0.90
C ARG A 156 9.03 9.40 1.98
N LEU A 157 8.42 10.19 2.86
CA LEU A 157 7.52 9.73 3.92
C LEU A 157 6.30 9.01 3.32
N LEU A 158 5.65 9.61 2.33
CA LEU A 158 4.47 9.01 1.68
C LEU A 158 4.84 7.73 0.92
N ALA A 159 5.99 7.70 0.24
CA ALA A 159 6.49 6.50 -0.44
C ALA A 159 6.83 5.37 0.56
N ASP A 160 7.40 5.71 1.72
CA ASP A 160 7.68 4.74 2.77
C ASP A 160 6.40 4.19 3.40
N MET A 161 5.37 5.03 3.60
CA MET A 161 4.04 4.61 4.04
C MET A 161 3.38 3.64 3.04
N ASP A 162 3.38 4.00 1.76
CA ASP A 162 2.87 3.12 0.69
C ASP A 162 3.59 1.78 0.68
N ARG A 163 4.92 1.77 0.70
CA ARG A 163 5.72 0.54 0.71
C ARG A 163 5.40 -0.34 1.93
N ARG A 164 5.24 0.25 3.11
CA ARG A 164 4.86 -0.48 4.33
C ARG A 164 3.45 -1.04 4.26
N PHE A 165 2.52 -0.29 3.70
CA PHE A 165 1.16 -0.77 3.47
C PHE A 165 1.16 -1.97 2.51
N ARG A 166 1.84 -1.85 1.36
CA ARG A 166 1.95 -2.91 0.35
C ARG A 166 2.62 -4.18 0.87
N ARG A 167 3.59 -4.08 1.80
CA ARG A 167 4.24 -5.25 2.45
C ARG A 167 3.29 -6.18 3.18
N ARG A 168 2.07 -5.74 3.51
CA ARG A 168 1.02 -6.61 4.07
C ARG A 168 0.32 -7.48 3.02
N THR A 169 0.64 -7.29 1.74
CA THR A 169 0.13 -8.08 0.61
C THR A 169 1.27 -8.87 -0.03
N VAL A 170 1.06 -10.18 -0.16
CA VAL A 170 1.98 -11.13 -0.78
C VAL A 170 1.43 -11.55 -2.13
N PHE A 171 2.19 -11.28 -3.19
CA PHE A 171 1.94 -11.81 -4.52
C PHE A 171 2.53 -13.21 -4.65
N ILE A 172 1.73 -14.19 -5.07
CA ILE A 172 2.19 -15.56 -5.31
C ILE A 172 2.17 -15.84 -6.81
N SER A 173 3.38 -16.01 -7.35
CA SER A 173 3.68 -16.38 -8.73
C SER A 173 4.14 -17.82 -8.79
N GLY A 174 3.59 -18.59 -9.73
CA GLY A 174 4.01 -19.96 -9.96
C GLY A 174 3.10 -20.70 -10.92
N SER A 175 3.68 -21.63 -11.66
CA SER A 175 2.95 -22.59 -12.50
C SER A 175 3.70 -23.91 -12.53
N ALA A 176 2.94 -25.00 -12.62
CA ALA A 176 3.50 -26.34 -12.66
C ALA A 176 2.67 -27.26 -13.58
N SER A 177 3.38 -27.95 -14.46
CA SER A 177 2.93 -29.14 -15.20
C SER A 177 3.82 -30.34 -14.85
N ASP A 178 5.07 -30.09 -14.45
CA ASP A 178 5.95 -31.02 -13.76
C ASP A 178 6.23 -30.51 -12.33
N TYR A 179 6.17 -31.43 -11.38
CA TYR A 179 6.34 -31.17 -9.94
C TYR A 179 7.65 -31.76 -9.39
N GLY A 180 8.47 -32.36 -10.26
CA GLY A 180 9.78 -32.89 -9.91
C GLY A 180 9.75 -33.82 -8.69
N ALA A 181 10.76 -33.67 -7.83
CA ALA A 181 10.95 -34.51 -6.65
C ALA A 181 9.87 -34.33 -5.57
N TRP A 182 9.15 -33.20 -5.56
CA TRP A 182 8.08 -32.95 -4.59
C TRP A 182 6.81 -33.71 -4.94
N GLY A 183 6.56 -33.91 -6.23
CA GLY A 183 5.29 -34.45 -6.71
C GLY A 183 4.13 -33.47 -6.50
N GLN A 184 3.03 -33.74 -7.21
CA GLN A 184 1.87 -32.84 -7.23
C GLN A 184 1.23 -32.69 -5.84
N GLY A 185 0.93 -33.80 -5.17
CA GLY A 185 0.21 -33.77 -3.89
C GLY A 185 0.95 -33.01 -2.79
N ALA A 186 2.26 -33.23 -2.62
CA ALA A 186 3.02 -32.51 -1.60
C ALA A 186 3.21 -31.03 -1.94
N THR A 187 3.32 -30.69 -3.22
CA THR A 187 3.38 -29.29 -3.68
C THR A 187 2.08 -28.56 -3.40
N GLU A 188 0.94 -29.15 -3.74
CA GLU A 188 -0.38 -28.58 -3.48
C GLU A 188 -0.64 -28.44 -1.97
N GLU A 189 -0.24 -29.43 -1.17
CA GLU A 189 -0.33 -29.34 0.29
C GLU A 189 0.52 -28.20 0.85
N PHE A 190 1.76 -28.07 0.37
CA PHE A 190 2.65 -26.96 0.74
C PHE A 190 2.06 -25.60 0.40
N MET A 191 1.59 -25.40 -0.84
CA MET A 191 1.00 -24.12 -1.27
C MET A 191 -0.27 -23.80 -0.48
N SER A 192 -1.10 -24.81 -0.19
CA SER A 192 -2.29 -24.67 0.65
C SER A 192 -1.93 -24.25 2.08
N LYS A 193 -0.97 -24.91 2.72
CA LYS A 193 -0.54 -24.57 4.08
C LYS A 193 0.14 -23.21 4.15
N LEU A 194 0.98 -22.87 3.16
CA LEU A 194 1.61 -21.56 3.06
C LEU A 194 0.55 -20.46 2.95
N ALA A 195 -0.43 -20.61 2.06
CA ALA A 195 -1.52 -19.66 1.91
C ALA A 195 -2.33 -19.49 3.21
N ALA A 196 -2.66 -20.60 3.89
CA ALA A 196 -3.32 -20.55 5.19
C ALA A 196 -2.49 -19.78 6.23
N GLU A 197 -1.18 -20.05 6.35
CA GLU A 197 -0.32 -19.34 7.30
C GLU A 197 -0.20 -17.84 7.01
N LEU A 198 -0.16 -17.42 5.74
CA LEU A 198 -0.16 -16.01 5.37
C LEU A 198 -1.45 -15.31 5.82
N ILE A 199 -2.61 -15.91 5.54
CA ILE A 199 -3.92 -15.41 6.00
C ILE A 199 -3.98 -15.38 7.53
N ASN A 200 -3.46 -16.42 8.19
CA ASN A 200 -3.45 -16.52 9.65
C ASN A 200 -2.71 -15.35 10.31
N ARG A 201 -1.68 -14.84 9.63
CA ARG A 201 -0.86 -13.69 10.04
C ARG A 201 -1.43 -12.34 9.62
N ASN A 202 -2.68 -12.32 9.16
CA ASN A 202 -3.39 -11.14 8.68
C ASN A 202 -2.65 -10.44 7.53
N LEU A 203 -2.06 -11.24 6.64
CA LEU A 203 -1.56 -10.80 5.34
C LEU A 203 -2.62 -11.05 4.26
N ARG A 204 -2.60 -10.23 3.23
CA ARG A 204 -3.43 -10.39 2.02
C ARG A 204 -2.65 -11.17 0.98
N ILE A 205 -3.32 -12.04 0.24
CA ILE A 205 -2.73 -12.78 -0.89
C ILE A 205 -3.28 -12.21 -2.20
N THR A 206 -2.39 -12.07 -3.18
CA THR A 206 -2.77 -11.76 -4.56
C THR A 206 -2.11 -12.74 -5.52
N SER A 207 -2.83 -13.23 -6.53
CA SER A 207 -2.29 -14.23 -7.47
C SER A 207 -2.95 -14.20 -8.84
N GLY A 208 -2.17 -14.55 -9.86
CA GLY A 208 -2.61 -14.74 -11.25
C GLY A 208 -3.34 -16.06 -11.50
N PHE A 209 -3.55 -16.87 -10.46
CA PHE A 209 -4.15 -18.20 -10.54
C PHE A 209 -3.41 -19.13 -11.52
N GLY A 210 -2.10 -19.26 -11.34
CA GLY A 210 -1.26 -20.09 -12.22
C GLY A 210 -1.64 -21.58 -12.18
N LEU A 211 -1.54 -22.24 -13.33
CA LEU A 211 -1.88 -23.66 -13.49
C LEU A 211 -1.07 -24.52 -12.51
N GLY A 212 -1.74 -25.45 -11.82
CA GLY A 212 -1.08 -26.40 -10.92
C GLY A 212 -0.66 -25.83 -9.55
N ILE A 213 -0.79 -24.52 -9.33
CA ILE A 213 -0.43 -23.83 -8.07
C ILE A 213 -1.63 -23.05 -7.51
N GLY A 214 -2.39 -22.36 -8.36
CA GLY A 214 -3.45 -21.43 -7.98
C GLY A 214 -4.58 -22.08 -7.18
N SER A 215 -5.03 -23.28 -7.56
CA SER A 215 -6.08 -24.01 -6.85
C SER A 215 -5.71 -24.32 -5.40
N ALA A 216 -4.46 -24.71 -5.16
CA ALA A 216 -3.94 -24.99 -3.82
C ALA A 216 -3.88 -23.72 -2.96
N VAL A 217 -3.42 -22.59 -3.53
CA VAL A 217 -3.42 -21.29 -2.85
C VAL A 217 -4.83 -20.89 -2.43
N VAL A 218 -5.80 -21.02 -3.33
CA VAL A 218 -7.22 -20.70 -3.05
C VAL A 218 -7.77 -21.61 -1.96
N LYS A 219 -7.54 -22.92 -2.06
CA LYS A 219 -7.99 -23.89 -1.07
C LYS A 219 -7.52 -23.51 0.34
N GLY A 220 -6.22 -23.29 0.51
CA GLY A 220 -5.63 -22.94 1.80
C GLY A 220 -6.11 -21.60 2.35
N ALA A 221 -6.13 -20.57 1.50
CA ALA A 221 -6.58 -19.24 1.89
C ALA A 221 -8.06 -19.25 2.33
N VAL A 222 -8.95 -19.81 1.51
CA VAL A 222 -10.40 -19.82 1.78
C VAL A 222 -10.73 -20.64 3.02
N GLN A 223 -10.11 -21.82 3.19
CA GLN A 223 -10.30 -22.62 4.41
C GLN A 223 -9.91 -21.83 5.67
N GLN A 224 -8.82 -21.06 5.62
CA GLN A 224 -8.35 -20.28 6.76
C GLN A 224 -9.15 -18.98 7.00
N ILE A 225 -9.75 -18.42 5.94
CA ILE A 225 -10.66 -17.28 6.07
C ILE A 225 -11.92 -17.73 6.79
N TYR A 226 -12.53 -18.83 6.34
CA TYR A 226 -13.78 -19.32 6.92
C TYR A 226 -13.63 -20.01 8.29
N SER A 227 -12.43 -20.44 8.66
CA SER A 227 -12.16 -20.97 10.01
C SER A 227 -12.14 -19.90 11.09
N THR A 228 -12.07 -18.61 10.73
CA THR A 228 -11.94 -17.49 11.68
C THR A 228 -13.08 -16.49 11.50
N SER A 229 -13.93 -16.34 12.51
CA SER A 229 -14.95 -15.27 12.53
C SER A 229 -14.25 -13.91 12.38
N HIS A 230 -14.75 -13.03 11.50
CA HIS A 230 -14.22 -11.67 11.19
C HIS A 230 -13.14 -11.54 10.09
N ARG A 231 -13.03 -12.50 9.16
CA ARG A 231 -12.23 -12.33 7.93
C ARG A 231 -13.12 -12.26 6.70
N SER A 232 -12.79 -11.36 5.77
CA SER A 232 -13.47 -11.23 4.48
C SER A 232 -12.59 -11.73 3.34
N ILE A 233 -13.16 -12.53 2.43
CA ILE A 233 -12.48 -12.96 1.21
C ILE A 233 -12.06 -11.74 0.39
N ASP A 234 -12.95 -10.77 0.23
CA ASP A 234 -12.71 -9.58 -0.59
C ASP A 234 -11.56 -8.72 -0.05
N GLU A 235 -11.31 -8.78 1.26
CA GLU A 235 -10.21 -8.04 1.89
C GLU A 235 -8.88 -8.80 1.84
N GLN A 236 -8.91 -10.13 1.89
CA GLN A 236 -7.71 -10.95 2.11
C GLN A 236 -7.23 -11.74 0.89
N LEU A 237 -8.05 -11.91 -0.14
CA LEU A 237 -7.69 -12.70 -1.31
C LEU A 237 -8.10 -12.01 -2.61
N VAL A 238 -7.11 -11.59 -3.40
CA VAL A 238 -7.30 -11.02 -4.74
C VAL A 238 -6.86 -12.04 -5.79
N LEU A 239 -7.82 -12.59 -6.53
CA LEU A 239 -7.57 -13.54 -7.61
C LEU A 239 -7.85 -12.88 -8.95
N ARG A 240 -6.87 -12.93 -9.84
CA ARG A 240 -6.94 -12.33 -11.17
C ARG A 240 -6.43 -13.33 -12.21
N PRO A 241 -7.25 -14.32 -12.62
CA PRO A 241 -6.86 -15.24 -13.68
C PRO A 241 -6.65 -14.49 -15.00
N PHE A 242 -5.61 -14.88 -15.74
CA PHE A 242 -5.36 -14.28 -17.05
C PHE A 242 -6.48 -14.63 -18.05
N PRO A 243 -6.93 -13.67 -18.89
CA PRO A 243 -8.04 -13.91 -19.81
C PRO A 243 -7.64 -14.88 -20.92
N ILE A 244 -8.46 -15.92 -21.12
CA ILE A 244 -8.26 -16.95 -22.14
C ILE A 244 -9.00 -16.54 -23.43
N GLY A 245 -8.46 -16.92 -24.60
CA GLY A 245 -9.16 -16.80 -25.88
C GLY A 245 -8.90 -15.51 -26.67
N ILE A 246 -7.92 -14.70 -26.28
CA ILE A 246 -7.46 -13.57 -27.11
C ILE A 246 -6.65 -14.12 -28.28
N SER A 247 -7.24 -14.12 -29.48
CA SER A 247 -6.66 -14.69 -30.70
C SER A 247 -5.51 -13.85 -31.25
N ASP A 248 -5.65 -12.53 -31.23
CA ASP A 248 -4.61 -11.60 -31.67
C ASP A 248 -3.45 -11.58 -30.65
N GLU A 249 -2.26 -11.96 -31.11
CA GLU A 249 -1.08 -12.10 -30.27
C GLU A 249 -0.60 -10.77 -29.69
N THR A 250 -0.70 -9.68 -30.45
CA THR A 250 -0.27 -8.34 -30.03
C THR A 250 -1.22 -7.81 -28.94
N VAL A 251 -2.52 -7.92 -29.18
CA VAL A 251 -3.55 -7.54 -28.20
C VAL A 251 -3.41 -8.38 -26.93
N ARG A 252 -3.18 -9.69 -27.06
CA ARG A 252 -2.98 -10.59 -25.92
C ARG A 252 -1.75 -10.19 -25.11
N ALA A 253 -0.62 -9.94 -25.77
CA ALA A 253 0.62 -9.54 -25.11
C ALA A 253 0.46 -8.21 -24.36
N GLN A 254 -0.17 -7.21 -24.98
CA GLN A 254 -0.43 -5.92 -24.34
C GLN A 254 -1.39 -6.05 -23.15
N THR A 255 -2.48 -6.80 -23.32
CA THR A 255 -3.46 -7.05 -22.26
C THR A 255 -2.80 -7.73 -21.08
N TYR A 256 -2.04 -8.80 -21.32
CA TYR A 256 -1.34 -9.53 -20.25
C TYR A 256 -0.30 -8.66 -19.54
N LYS A 257 0.39 -7.77 -20.28
CA LYS A 257 1.35 -6.84 -19.69
C LYS A 257 0.65 -5.89 -18.71
N CYS A 258 -0.39 -5.19 -19.15
CA CYS A 258 -1.15 -4.26 -18.30
C CYS A 258 -1.77 -4.98 -17.09
N TYR A 259 -2.39 -6.15 -17.33
CA TYR A 259 -3.05 -6.93 -16.29
C TYR A 259 -2.08 -7.43 -15.21
N ARG A 260 -0.89 -7.89 -15.63
CA ARG A 260 0.19 -8.32 -14.72
C ARG A 260 0.72 -7.15 -13.91
N ASP A 261 0.97 -6.01 -14.56
CA ASP A 261 1.50 -4.82 -13.91
C ASP A 261 0.59 -4.36 -12.77
N GLU A 262 -0.72 -4.23 -13.04
CA GLU A 262 -1.72 -3.87 -12.02
C GLU A 262 -1.86 -4.91 -10.91
N LEU A 263 -1.76 -6.20 -11.24
CA LEU A 263 -1.87 -7.28 -10.27
C LEU A 263 -0.70 -7.26 -9.28
N VAL A 264 0.52 -7.11 -9.81
CA VAL A 264 1.76 -7.12 -9.03
C VAL A 264 1.91 -5.84 -8.21
N ALA A 265 1.53 -4.68 -8.74
CA ALA A 265 1.67 -3.38 -8.07
C ALA A 265 0.95 -3.30 -6.71
N GLN A 266 -0.05 -4.16 -6.47
CA GLN A 266 -0.82 -4.23 -5.23
C GLN A 266 -0.05 -4.88 -4.06
N ALA A 267 1.05 -5.58 -4.34
CA ALA A 267 1.85 -6.29 -3.35
C ALA A 267 3.15 -5.54 -3.02
N GLY A 268 3.72 -5.86 -1.85
CA GLY A 268 5.04 -5.40 -1.43
C GLY A 268 6.05 -6.55 -1.30
N ILE A 269 5.58 -7.79 -1.40
CA ILE A 269 6.38 -9.02 -1.34
C ILE A 269 5.89 -9.94 -2.46
N ALA A 270 6.80 -10.56 -3.19
CA ALA A 270 6.49 -11.54 -4.22
C ALA A 270 7.19 -12.87 -3.90
N ILE A 271 6.44 -13.98 -3.94
CA ILE A 271 6.94 -15.35 -3.80
C ILE A 271 6.86 -16.02 -5.17
N PHE A 272 7.95 -16.66 -5.59
CA PHE A 272 8.04 -17.38 -6.86
C PHE A 272 8.29 -18.86 -6.59
N VAL A 273 7.40 -19.72 -7.10
CA VAL A 273 7.44 -21.17 -6.90
C VAL A 273 7.34 -21.88 -8.26
N MET A 274 8.23 -22.83 -8.50
CA MET A 274 8.34 -23.59 -9.75
C MET A 274 8.42 -22.63 -10.96
N GLY A 275 7.50 -22.77 -11.93
CA GLY A 275 7.48 -21.96 -13.14
C GLY A 275 7.81 -22.80 -14.37
N ASN A 276 7.04 -23.85 -14.58
CA ASN A 276 7.04 -24.62 -15.81
C ASN A 276 5.63 -24.76 -16.38
N LYS A 277 5.55 -25.12 -17.65
CA LYS A 277 4.30 -25.32 -18.40
C LYS A 277 4.49 -26.44 -19.42
N SER A 278 3.40 -27.11 -19.79
CA SER A 278 3.37 -28.04 -20.92
C SER A 278 3.04 -27.29 -22.21
N VAL A 279 3.89 -27.42 -23.22
CA VAL A 279 3.67 -26.95 -24.61
C VAL A 279 3.86 -28.14 -25.52
N ASP A 280 2.80 -28.53 -26.24
CA ASP A 280 2.78 -29.69 -27.14
C ASP A 280 3.30 -30.98 -26.49
N GLY A 281 2.96 -31.19 -25.21
CA GLY A 281 3.35 -32.37 -24.43
C GLY A 281 4.77 -32.35 -23.89
N LYS A 282 5.55 -31.28 -24.14
CA LYS A 282 6.89 -31.08 -23.57
C LYS A 282 6.83 -30.06 -22.44
N ILE A 283 7.53 -30.36 -21.35
CA ILE A 283 7.67 -29.43 -20.23
C ILE A 283 8.75 -28.40 -20.58
N VAL A 284 8.39 -27.13 -20.48
CA VAL A 284 9.29 -25.99 -20.74
C VAL A 284 9.13 -24.97 -19.61
N SER A 285 10.13 -24.09 -19.47
CA SER A 285 10.07 -22.97 -18.53
C SER A 285 8.88 -22.04 -18.83
N ALA A 286 8.23 -21.57 -17.78
CA ALA A 286 7.08 -20.68 -17.90
C ALA A 286 7.52 -19.21 -17.91
N ASP A 287 7.56 -18.61 -19.10
CA ASP A 287 7.93 -17.20 -19.30
C ASP A 287 7.10 -16.23 -18.44
N GLY A 288 5.85 -16.61 -18.12
CA GLY A 288 4.96 -15.83 -17.26
C GLY A 288 5.54 -15.54 -15.88
N VAL A 289 6.18 -16.53 -15.24
CA VAL A 289 6.81 -16.37 -13.91
C VAL A 289 8.00 -15.42 -13.98
N ARG A 290 8.79 -15.50 -15.05
CA ARG A 290 9.90 -14.56 -15.29
C ARG A 290 9.41 -13.13 -15.52
N LEU A 291 8.37 -12.95 -16.33
CA LEU A 291 7.75 -11.64 -16.57
C LEU A 291 7.14 -11.04 -15.29
N GLU A 292 6.58 -11.89 -14.42
CA GLU A 292 6.08 -11.50 -13.10
C GLU A 292 7.20 -11.09 -12.15
N PHE A 293 8.34 -11.77 -12.21
CA PHE A 293 9.54 -11.37 -11.46
C PHE A 293 10.05 -9.99 -11.87
N GLU A 294 10.17 -9.73 -13.18
CA GLU A 294 10.62 -8.42 -13.67
C GLU A 294 9.62 -7.30 -13.33
N ALA A 295 8.32 -7.58 -13.41
CA ALA A 295 7.29 -6.62 -12.97
C ALA A 295 7.40 -6.33 -11.46
N ALA A 296 7.57 -7.38 -10.64
CA ALA A 296 7.71 -7.24 -9.19
C ALA A 296 8.97 -6.42 -8.83
N LYS A 297 10.07 -6.66 -9.54
CA LYS A 297 11.32 -5.91 -9.41
C LYS A 297 11.12 -4.44 -9.77
N ALA A 298 10.46 -4.14 -10.89
CA ALA A 298 10.19 -2.77 -11.34
C ALA A 298 9.32 -1.99 -10.33
N HIS A 299 8.36 -2.65 -9.68
CA HIS A 299 7.51 -2.07 -8.64
C HIS A 299 8.16 -2.00 -7.25
N GLY A 300 9.40 -2.49 -7.10
CA GLY A 300 10.17 -2.44 -5.87
C GLY A 300 9.67 -3.42 -4.78
N LEU A 301 9.08 -4.55 -5.19
CA LEU A 301 8.68 -5.62 -4.27
C LEU A 301 9.92 -6.35 -3.73
N HIS A 302 9.79 -6.89 -2.53
CA HIS A 302 10.76 -7.85 -2.00
C HIS A 302 10.57 -9.19 -2.70
N LEU A 303 11.61 -9.65 -3.40
CA LEU A 303 11.55 -10.85 -4.24
C LEU A 303 12.01 -12.08 -3.45
N ILE A 304 11.15 -13.09 -3.33
CA ILE A 304 11.41 -14.33 -2.59
C ILE A 304 11.23 -15.54 -3.52
N PRO A 305 12.26 -15.90 -4.31
CA PRO A 305 12.22 -17.13 -5.09
C PRO A 305 12.44 -18.36 -4.19
N ILE A 306 11.67 -19.43 -4.41
CA ILE A 306 11.84 -20.71 -3.71
C ILE A 306 12.70 -21.63 -4.58
N GLY A 307 14.02 -21.46 -4.52
CA GLY A 307 14.94 -22.15 -5.44
C GLY A 307 14.86 -23.68 -5.38
N SER A 308 14.57 -24.24 -4.21
CA SER A 308 14.35 -25.68 -4.02
C SER A 308 13.14 -26.27 -4.75
N SER A 309 12.28 -25.42 -5.32
CA SER A 309 11.15 -25.84 -6.18
C SER A 309 11.53 -26.05 -7.65
N ALA A 310 12.81 -25.89 -8.01
CA ALA A 310 13.35 -26.03 -9.36
C ALA A 310 12.75 -25.06 -10.39
N TRP A 311 13.09 -25.26 -11.67
CA TRP A 311 12.59 -24.47 -12.80
C TRP A 311 12.92 -22.98 -12.67
N VAL A 312 12.05 -22.10 -13.17
CA VAL A 312 12.28 -20.66 -13.17
C VAL A 312 12.55 -20.12 -11.76
N ALA A 313 11.93 -20.68 -10.71
CA ALA A 313 12.17 -20.25 -9.34
C ALA A 313 13.61 -20.53 -8.86
N GLU A 314 14.28 -21.56 -9.38
CA GLU A 314 15.69 -21.86 -9.13
C GLU A 314 16.59 -20.83 -9.80
N ASP A 315 16.41 -20.59 -11.10
CA ASP A 315 17.14 -19.56 -11.84
C ASP A 315 17.04 -18.19 -11.16
N LEU A 316 15.83 -17.83 -10.71
CA LEU A 316 15.56 -16.59 -10.00
C LEU A 316 16.22 -16.55 -8.62
N TRP A 317 16.26 -17.67 -7.91
CA TRP A 317 16.91 -17.76 -6.61
C TRP A 317 18.42 -17.57 -6.73
N GLU A 318 19.05 -18.21 -7.71
CA GLU A 318 20.47 -18.03 -8.03
C GLU A 318 20.76 -16.57 -8.38
N GLU A 319 19.97 -15.98 -9.28
CA GLU A 319 20.11 -14.57 -9.69
C GLU A 319 20.01 -13.60 -8.49
N VAL A 320 19.02 -13.81 -7.62
CA VAL A 320 18.79 -12.96 -6.44
C VAL A 320 19.89 -13.15 -5.40
N THR A 321 20.36 -14.38 -5.17
CA THR A 321 21.35 -14.66 -4.13
C THR A 321 22.77 -14.29 -4.54
N GLU A 322 23.14 -14.45 -5.82
CA GLU A 322 24.42 -13.98 -6.36
C GLU A 322 24.56 -12.46 -6.21
N LYS A 323 23.47 -11.72 -6.46
CA LYS A 323 23.43 -10.25 -6.43
C LYS A 323 22.58 -9.72 -5.28
N ILE A 324 22.63 -10.38 -4.13
CA ILE A 324 21.71 -10.08 -3.02
C ILE A 324 21.77 -8.64 -2.53
N GLY A 325 22.93 -7.97 -2.64
CA GLY A 325 23.08 -6.55 -2.31
C GLY A 325 22.32 -5.60 -3.23
N SER A 326 22.10 -5.95 -4.51
CA SER A 326 21.30 -5.11 -5.41
C SER A 326 19.80 -5.26 -5.18
N TYR A 327 19.35 -6.46 -4.79
CA TYR A 327 17.95 -6.74 -4.51
C TYR A 327 17.54 -6.30 -3.10
N PHE A 328 18.45 -6.44 -2.15
CA PHE A 328 18.25 -6.14 -0.74
C PHE A 328 19.41 -5.28 -0.21
N PRO A 329 19.43 -3.97 -0.56
CA PRO A 329 20.51 -3.08 -0.15
C PRO A 329 20.51 -2.76 1.35
N LYS A 330 19.38 -2.95 2.03
CA LYS A 330 19.26 -2.82 3.49
C LYS A 330 19.35 -4.21 4.12
N ASP A 331 20.21 -4.37 5.12
CA ASP A 331 20.39 -5.60 5.90
C ASP A 331 20.77 -6.85 5.07
N THR A 332 21.55 -6.66 4.01
CA THR A 332 21.96 -7.72 3.06
C THR A 332 22.44 -9.01 3.73
N SER A 333 23.29 -8.91 4.74
CA SER A 333 23.83 -10.09 5.46
C SER A 333 22.73 -10.90 6.17
N LYS A 334 21.77 -10.22 6.79
CA LYS A 334 20.66 -10.87 7.50
C LYS A 334 19.73 -11.56 6.51
N ILE A 335 19.39 -10.86 5.42
CA ILE A 335 18.50 -11.40 4.38
C ILE A 335 19.17 -12.56 3.65
N SER A 336 20.47 -12.49 3.37
CA SER A 336 21.25 -13.61 2.80
C SER A 336 21.16 -14.87 3.68
N THR A 337 21.26 -14.70 5.01
CA THR A 337 21.09 -15.82 5.95
C THR A 337 19.68 -16.40 5.91
N LEU A 338 18.66 -15.56 5.78
CA LEU A 338 17.25 -15.99 5.73
C LEU A 338 16.84 -16.58 4.38
N MET A 339 17.49 -16.19 3.28
CA MET A 339 17.21 -16.67 1.93
C MET A 339 17.90 -18.02 1.64
N ARG A 340 19.03 -18.31 2.29
CA ARG A 340 19.82 -19.53 2.06
C ARG A 340 19.04 -20.84 2.18
N PRO A 341 18.15 -21.05 3.18
CA PRO A 341 17.38 -22.28 3.28
C PRO A 341 16.43 -22.52 2.10
N LEU A 342 16.00 -21.46 1.41
CA LEU A 342 14.96 -21.55 0.36
C LEU A 342 15.50 -22.21 -0.92
N GLY A 343 16.81 -22.18 -1.16
CA GLY A 343 17.48 -22.87 -2.28
C GLY A 343 18.02 -24.25 -1.93
N LYS A 344 17.93 -24.70 -0.67
CA LYS A 344 18.39 -26.05 -0.29
C LYS A 344 17.35 -27.09 -0.68
N ALA A 345 17.76 -28.14 -1.36
CA ALA A 345 16.88 -29.27 -1.67
C ALA A 345 16.21 -29.81 -0.39
N VAL A 346 14.89 -29.95 -0.44
CA VAL A 346 14.08 -30.52 0.64
C VAL A 346 13.29 -31.71 0.11
N LYS A 347 13.12 -32.74 0.96
CA LYS A 347 12.26 -33.89 0.65
C LYS A 347 10.78 -33.55 0.84
N ASN A 348 10.46 -32.79 1.87
CA ASN A 348 9.11 -32.33 2.16
C ASN A 348 9.04 -30.80 1.96
N PRO A 349 8.29 -30.28 0.98
CA PRO A 349 8.19 -28.84 0.76
C PRO A 349 7.60 -28.08 1.95
N ASN A 350 6.83 -28.74 2.82
CA ASN A 350 6.31 -28.11 4.04
C ASN A 350 7.41 -27.61 5.00
N ASP A 351 8.63 -28.17 4.93
CA ASP A 351 9.76 -27.75 5.75
C ASP A 351 10.21 -26.30 5.41
N LEU A 352 9.82 -25.78 4.24
CA LEU A 352 10.12 -24.42 3.79
C LEU A 352 9.17 -23.37 4.36
N ILE A 353 8.01 -23.76 4.90
CA ILE A 353 7.00 -22.82 5.40
C ILE A 353 7.61 -21.94 6.50
N ALA A 354 8.25 -22.53 7.50
CA ALA A 354 8.84 -21.77 8.59
C ALA A 354 9.96 -20.79 8.13
N PRO A 355 10.93 -21.20 7.28
CA PRO A 355 11.88 -20.28 6.66
C PRO A 355 11.23 -19.12 5.89
N ILE A 356 10.23 -19.42 5.05
CA ILE A 356 9.51 -18.40 4.24
C ILE A 356 8.83 -17.40 5.16
N LEU A 357 8.07 -17.87 6.16
CA LEU A 357 7.36 -17.01 7.10
C LEU A 357 8.33 -16.15 7.92
N LYS A 358 9.47 -16.70 8.34
CA LYS A 358 10.50 -15.95 9.06
C LYS A 358 11.09 -14.82 8.21
N LEU A 359 11.30 -15.05 6.92
CA LEU A 359 11.75 -14.02 5.98
C LEU A 359 10.67 -12.95 5.78
N ILE A 360 9.41 -13.34 5.57
CA ILE A 360 8.28 -12.41 5.43
C ILE A 360 8.08 -11.55 6.69
N GLU A 361 8.15 -12.16 7.88
CA GLU A 361 8.08 -11.43 9.15
C GLU A 361 9.19 -10.37 9.27
N TYR A 362 10.40 -10.68 8.80
CA TYR A 362 11.49 -9.72 8.79
C TYR A 362 11.20 -8.56 7.82
N LEU A 363 10.75 -8.88 6.61
CA LEU A 363 10.50 -7.90 5.55
C LEU A 363 9.27 -7.01 5.82
N THR A 364 8.33 -7.46 6.64
CA THR A 364 7.13 -6.72 7.05
C THR A 364 7.37 -5.78 8.23
N LYS A 365 8.41 -6.00 9.05
CA LYS A 365 8.72 -5.17 10.23
C LYS A 365 9.52 -3.90 9.90
N GLY A 366 10.33 -3.92 8.83
CA GLY A 366 11.02 -2.71 8.32
C GLY A 366 10.08 -1.78 7.60
#